data_AF-A0A971VB10-F1
#
_entry.id   AF-A0A971VB10-F1
#
_cell.length_a   1.000
_cell.length_b   1.000
_cell.length_c   1.000
_cell.angle_alpha   90.00
_cell.angle_beta   90.00
_cell.angle_gamma   90.00
#
_symmetry.space_group_name_H-M   'P 1'
#
loop_
_entity.id
_entity.type
_entity.pdbx_description
1 polymer ?
#
loop_
_entity_poly.entity_id
_entity_poly.type
_entity_poly.pdbx_seq_one_letter_code
_entity_poly.pdbx_strand_id
1 'polypeptide(L)' 'MNYLIILLILICSGYSLSYARYSWRTNNRWAAVGVIVLVALSVILPVLVMFFR' A
#
# COMPACT_ATOMS: atom_id res chain seq x y z
N MET A 1 9.41 -13.21 -12.87
CA MET A 1 8.15 -13.40 -12.10
C MET A 1 8.03 -12.40 -10.96
N ASN A 2 9.10 -12.14 -10.19
CA ASN A 2 9.07 -11.20 -9.05
C ASN A 2 8.61 -9.78 -9.40
N TYR A 3 9.03 -9.23 -10.55
CA TYR A 3 8.62 -7.89 -10.99
C TYR A 3 7.13 -7.78 -11.35
N LEU A 4 6.51 -8.84 -11.88
CA LEU A 4 5.07 -8.87 -12.20
C LEU A 4 4.22 -8.85 -10.92
N ILE A 5 4.69 -9.52 -9.87
CA ILE A 5 4.02 -9.58 -8.57
C ILE A 5 4.06 -8.20 -7.90
N ILE A 6 5.21 -7.50 -7.95
CA ILE A 6 5.34 -6.13 -7.44
C ILE A 6 4.39 -5.17 -8.17
N LEU A 7 4.28 -5.31 -9.51
CA LEU A 7 3.40 -4.48 -10.32
C LEU A 7 1.92 -4.71 -10.00
N LEU A 8 1.51 -5.96 -9.75
CA LEU A 8 0.15 -6.29 -9.33
C LEU A 8 -0.21 -5.68 -7.96
N ILE A 9 0.72 -5.75 -7.01
CA ILE A 9 0.56 -5.18 -5.67
C ILE A 9 0.41 -3.65 -5.74
N LEU A 10 1.20 -2.99 -6.61
CA LEU A 10 1.10 -1.55 -6.87
C LEU A 10 -0.26 -1.15 -7.46
N ILE A 11 -0.79 -1.93 -8.40
CA ILE A 11 -2.11 -1.68 -8.99
C ILE A 11 -3.21 -1.81 -7.92
N CYS A 12 -3.19 -2.86 -7.10
CA CYS A 12 -4.13 -3.04 -5.99
C CYS A 12 -4.03 -1.89 -4.96
N SER A 13 -2.84 -1.34 -4.75
CA SER A 13 -2.59 -0.23 -3.83
C SER A 13 -3.18 1.10 -4.30
N GLY A 14 -3.49 1.25 -5.60
CA GLY A 14 -4.02 2.47 -6.18
C GLY A 14 -5.39 2.88 -5.60
N TYR A 15 -6.26 1.91 -5.33
CA TYR A 15 -7.54 2.17 -4.66
C TYR A 15 -7.35 2.62 -3.22
N SER A 16 -6.47 1.93 -2.48
CA SER A 16 -6.13 2.26 -1.09
C SER A 16 -5.50 3.66 -0.97
N LEU A 17 -4.62 4.06 -1.91
CA LEU A 17 -4.08 5.42 -1.95
C LEU A 17 -5.15 6.48 -2.23
N SER A 18 -6.08 6.16 -3.14
CA SER A 18 -7.20 7.06 -3.46
C SER A 18 -8.11 7.24 -2.25
N TYR A 19 -8.37 6.15 -1.52
CA TYR A 19 -9.11 6.17 -0.26
C TYR A 19 -8.37 6.96 0.83
N ALA A 20 -7.05 6.78 0.98
CA ALA A 20 -6.25 7.56 1.93
C ALA A 20 -6.32 9.07 1.61
N ARG A 21 -6.22 9.45 0.33
CA ARG A 21 -6.35 10.84 -0.12
C ARG A 21 -7.74 11.43 0.16
N TYR A 22 -8.79 10.64 -0.07
CA TYR A 22 -10.16 11.03 0.27
C TYR A 22 -10.31 11.22 1.79
N SER A 23 -9.88 10.25 2.58
CA SER A 23 -10.00 10.27 4.05
C SER A 23 -9.21 11.43 4.68
N TRP A 24 -8.06 11.79 4.10
CA TRP A 24 -7.29 12.99 4.47
C TRP A 24 -8.07 14.28 4.21
N ARG A 25 -8.78 14.37 3.07
CA ARG A 25 -9.65 15.51 2.73
C ARG A 25 -10.87 15.61 3.64
N THR A 26 -11.44 14.49 4.06
CA THR A 26 -12.62 14.43 4.96
C THR A 26 -12.24 14.58 6.44
N ASN A 27 -11.02 15.06 6.74
CA ASN A 27 -10.45 15.27 8.07
C ASN A 27 -10.29 14.01 8.94
N ASN A 28 -10.47 12.82 8.38
CA ASN A 28 -10.23 11.55 9.06
C ASN A 28 -8.77 11.11 8.87
N ARG A 29 -7.86 11.90 9.48
CA ARG A 29 -6.41 11.74 9.33
C ARG A 29 -5.92 10.40 9.88
N TRP A 30 -6.54 9.88 10.93
CA TRP A 30 -6.19 8.57 11.51
C TRP A 30 -6.45 7.42 10.53
N ALA A 31 -7.60 7.42 9.86
CA ALA A 31 -7.90 6.43 8.83
C ALA A 31 -6.96 6.57 7.63
N ALA A 32 -6.63 7.79 7.21
CA ALA A 32 -5.67 8.02 6.13
C ALA A 32 -4.27 7.47 6.47
N VAL A 33 -3.75 7.74 7.68
CA VAL A 33 -2.46 7.21 8.15
C VAL A 33 -2.49 5.69 8.23
N GLY A 34 -3.57 5.11 8.78
CA GLY A 34 -3.72 3.65 8.86
C GLY A 34 -3.65 2.99 7.49
N VAL A 35 -4.32 3.56 6.49
CA VAL A 35 -4.31 3.02 5.12
C VAL A 35 -2.94 3.19 4.45
N ILE A 36 -2.25 4.30 4.67
CA ILE A 36 -0.89 4.51 4.16
C ILE A 36 0.07 3.47 4.75
N VAL A 37 0.00 3.23 6.06
CA VAL A 37 0.81 2.20 6.74
C VAL A 37 0.47 0.81 6.21
N LEU A 38 -0.81 0.51 5.98
CA LEU A 38 -1.26 -0.77 5.47
C LEU A 38 -0.76 -1.03 4.05
N VAL A 39 -0.79 -0.02 3.18
CA VAL A 39 -0.20 -0.08 1.83
C VAL A 39 1.32 -0.23 1.89
N ALA A 40 1.99 0.50 2.78
CA ALA A 40 3.44 0.38 2.94
C ALA A 40 3.81 -1.04 3.36
N LEU A 41 3.13 -1.62 4.36
CA LEU A 41 3.35 -2.99 4.81
C LEU A 41 3.04 -4.02 3.72
N SER A 42 1.97 -3.83 2.94
CA SER A 42 1.62 -4.75 1.86
C SER A 42 2.63 -4.78 0.72
N VAL A 43 3.47 -3.75 0.58
CA VAL A 43 4.58 -3.71 -0.39
C VAL A 43 5.90 -4.15 0.25
N ILE A 44 6.22 -3.65 1.44
CA ILE A 44 7.50 -3.90 2.11
C ILE A 44 7.64 -5.38 2.48
N LEU A 45 6.61 -6.02 3.05
CA LEU A 45 6.66 -7.43 3.46
C LEU A 45 7.00 -8.38 2.30
N PRO A 46 6.27 -8.39 1.18
CA PRO A 46 6.58 -9.29 0.07
C PRO A 46 7.92 -8.97 -0.59
N VAL A 47 8.32 -7.70 -0.67
CA VAL A 47 9.65 -7.33 -1.17
C VAL A 47 10.74 -7.89 -0.25
N LEU A 48 10.61 -7.73 1.06
CA LEU A 48 11.58 -8.23 2.03
C LEU A 48 11.66 -9.76 1.99
N VAL A 49 10.52 -10.45 1.93
CA VAL A 49 10.47 -11.92 1.78
C VAL A 49 11.11 -12.37 0.45
N MET A 50 10.96 -11.62 -0.64
CA MET A 50 11.59 -11.95 -1.93
C MET A 50 13.12 -11.74 -1.95
N PHE A 51 13.65 -10.81 -1.15
CA PHE A 51 15.09 -10.51 -1.11
C PHE A 51 15.87 -11.32 -0.07
N PHE A 52 15.21 -11.73 1.03
CA PHE A 52 15.84 -12.48 2.13
C PHE A 52 15.59 -14.00 2.08
N ARG A 53 14.92 -14.49 1.04
CA ARG A 53 14.69 -15.92 0.79
C ARG A 53 15.34 -16.34 -0.53
#